data_AF-A0A2Z6SQ13-F1
#
_entry.id   AF-A0A2Z6SQ13-F1
#
_cell.length_a   1.000
_cell.length_b   1.000
_cell.length_c   1.000
_cell.angle_alpha   90.00
_cell.angle_beta   90.00
_cell.angle_gamma   90.00
#
_symmetry.space_group_name_H-M   'P 1'
#
loop_
_entity.id
_entity.type
_entity.pdbx_description
1 polymer ?
#
loop_
_entity_poly.entity_id
_entity_poly.type
_entity_poly.pdbx_seq_one_letter_code
_entity_poly.pdbx_strand_id
1 'polypeptide(L)'
;MEIAFKEDPVGVTLTFDGWTNVNNEQLLGTVILTSEGKPYVWKAVDISSEHENYTGVMNKTEKMLADLKKKEIAICAIVTDSASAYAAAWCRLRISNRSIILAINYEPPIVASRRQVGGEPTLLHEIFEIINSPTFWNRITDISQILDPYCKLLNVLQRDKARLFQVIHSMGYLVQFWLNYSDTSLASKIIDRLEKRWNEWEQPLLLLSYLLHPEYRMEQFNKSVSNINYSEFGK
;
A
#
# COMPACT_ATOMS: atom_id res chain seq x y z
N MET A 1 -7.95 -12.81 -23.03
CA MET A 1 -7.70 -12.51 -21.61
C MET A 1 -7.77 -13.78 -20.77
N GLU A 2 -8.88 -14.52 -20.79
CA GLU A 2 -9.05 -15.74 -19.97
C GLU A 2 -8.03 -16.87 -20.26
N ILE A 3 -7.63 -17.06 -21.53
CA ILE A 3 -6.60 -18.06 -21.89
C ILE A 3 -5.28 -17.77 -21.16
N ALA A 4 -4.86 -16.50 -21.14
CA ALA A 4 -3.63 -16.10 -20.45
C ALA A 4 -3.66 -16.31 -18.94
N PHE A 5 -4.85 -16.35 -18.32
CA PHE A 5 -5.00 -16.62 -16.89
C PHE A 5 -5.03 -18.12 -16.58
N LYS A 6 -5.64 -18.92 -17.45
CA LYS A 6 -5.67 -20.39 -17.32
C LYS A 6 -4.29 -21.00 -17.53
N GLU A 7 -3.53 -20.46 -18.47
CA GLU A 7 -2.20 -20.94 -18.84
C GLU A 7 -1.09 -20.32 -17.97
N ASP A 8 -1.44 -19.47 -16.99
CA ASP A 8 -0.46 -18.89 -16.09
C ASP A 8 0.22 -20.00 -15.26
N PRO A 9 1.56 -20.12 -15.30
CA PRO A 9 2.28 -21.26 -14.72
C PRO A 9 2.25 -21.31 -13.19
N VAL A 10 1.96 -20.19 -12.52
CA VAL A 10 1.93 -20.09 -11.04
C VAL A 10 0.51 -19.83 -10.54
N GLY A 11 -0.28 -19.11 -11.33
CA GLY A 11 -1.58 -18.59 -10.95
C GLY A 11 -1.56 -17.07 -10.77
N VAL A 12 -2.75 -16.48 -10.83
CA VAL A 12 -2.91 -15.02 -10.85
C VAL A 12 -3.02 -14.44 -9.44
N THR A 13 -2.62 -13.17 -9.30
CA THR A 13 -2.85 -12.36 -8.09
C THR A 13 -4.05 -11.45 -8.31
N LEU A 14 -4.97 -11.43 -7.34
CA LEU A 14 -6.10 -10.51 -7.33
C LEU A 14 -5.77 -9.29 -6.48
N THR A 15 -6.05 -8.10 -6.99
CA THR A 15 -5.98 -6.87 -6.19
C THR A 15 -7.34 -6.21 -6.10
N PHE A 16 -7.67 -5.74 -4.90
CA PHE A 16 -8.94 -5.08 -4.57
C PHE A 16 -8.65 -3.65 -4.12
N ASP A 17 -9.43 -2.71 -4.65
CA ASP A 17 -9.37 -1.30 -4.25
C ASP A 17 -10.77 -0.69 -4.20
N GLY A 18 -11.09 -0.03 -3.09
CA GLY A 18 -12.38 0.57 -2.83
C GLY A 18 -12.29 2.10 -2.87
N TRP A 19 -13.13 2.76 -3.67
CA TRP A 19 -13.21 4.21 -3.67
C TRP A 19 -14.65 4.70 -3.75
N THR A 20 -14.88 5.93 -3.27
CA THR A 20 -16.16 6.62 -3.45
C THR A 20 -16.07 7.57 -4.63
N ASN A 21 -16.99 7.46 -5.59
CA ASN A 21 -17.01 8.33 -6.76
C ASN A 21 -17.69 9.68 -6.48
N VAL A 22 -17.73 10.56 -7.49
CA VAL A 22 -18.32 11.91 -7.39
C VAL A 22 -19.84 11.91 -7.13
N ASN A 23 -20.52 10.80 -7.39
CA ASN A 23 -21.95 10.63 -7.13
C ASN A 23 -22.22 10.07 -5.73
N ASN A 24 -21.18 9.91 -4.89
CA ASN A 24 -21.22 9.21 -3.60
C ASN A 24 -21.58 7.73 -3.71
N GLU A 25 -21.27 7.10 -4.84
CA GLU A 25 -21.37 5.65 -4.96
C GLU A 25 -20.05 5.03 -4.50
N GLN A 26 -20.13 4.01 -3.66
CA GLN A 26 -18.99 3.21 -3.25
C GLN A 26 -18.73 2.15 -4.31
N LEU A 27 -17.53 2.11 -4.88
CA LEU A 27 -17.13 1.17 -5.93
C LEU A 27 -15.99 0.30 -5.44
N LEU A 28 -16.04 -0.99 -5.78
CA LEU A 28 -14.93 -1.93 -5.61
C LEU A 28 -14.35 -2.29 -6.97
N GLY A 29 -13.14 -1.83 -7.24
CA GLY A 29 -12.34 -2.25 -8.38
C GLY A 29 -11.62 -3.57 -8.10
N THR A 30 -11.45 -4.36 -9.15
CA THR A 30 -10.64 -5.57 -9.11
C THR A 30 -9.73 -5.63 -10.31
N VAL A 31 -8.43 -5.82 -10.06
CA VAL A 31 -7.40 -6.03 -11.08
C VAL A 31 -6.80 -7.42 -10.90
N ILE A 32 -6.58 -8.12 -12.01
CA ILE A 32 -5.91 -9.42 -12.05
C ILE A 32 -4.49 -9.20 -12.57
N LEU A 33 -3.50 -9.68 -11.84
CA LEU A 33 -2.09 -9.68 -12.21
C LEU A 33 -1.66 -11.11 -12.56
N THR A 34 -1.03 -11.30 -13.71
CA THR A 34 -0.36 -12.57 -14.03
C THR A 34 0.92 -12.73 -13.21
N SER A 35 1.49 -13.94 -13.18
CA SER A 35 2.79 -14.19 -12.52
C SER A 35 3.95 -13.43 -13.16
N GLU A 36 3.80 -13.00 -14.41
CA GLU A 36 4.74 -12.08 -15.10
C GLU A 36 4.56 -10.61 -14.71
N GLY A 37 3.57 -10.28 -13.87
CA GLY A 37 3.28 -8.92 -13.41
C GLY A 37 2.49 -8.09 -14.40
N LYS A 38 1.74 -8.70 -15.33
CA LYS A 38 0.90 -7.96 -16.28
C LYS A 38 -0.49 -7.70 -15.70
N PRO A 39 -0.93 -6.43 -15.57
CA PRO A 39 -2.23 -6.10 -14.99
C PRO A 39 -3.36 -6.17 -16.02
N TYR A 40 -4.54 -6.60 -15.55
CA TYR A 40 -5.79 -6.62 -16.30
C TYR A 40 -6.94 -6.15 -15.41
N VAL A 41 -7.58 -5.05 -15.80
CA VAL A 41 -8.81 -4.58 -15.12
C VAL A 41 -9.91 -5.61 -15.37
N TRP A 42 -10.42 -6.21 -14.30
CA TRP A 42 -11.42 -7.27 -14.43
C TRP A 42 -12.84 -6.72 -14.31
N LYS A 43 -13.14 -6.03 -13.20
CA LYS A 43 -14.45 -5.42 -12.97
C LYS A 43 -14.37 -4.30 -11.94
N ALA A 44 -15.29 -3.34 -12.07
CA ALA A 44 -15.64 -2.40 -11.02
C ALA A 44 -17.10 -2.67 -10.64
N VAL A 45 -17.38 -2.85 -9.36
CA VAL A 45 -18.71 -3.22 -8.89
C VAL A 45 -19.17 -2.21 -7.86
N ASP A 46 -20.37 -1.67 -8.07
CA ASP A 46 -21.05 -0.83 -7.07
C ASP A 46 -21.33 -1.63 -5.80
N ILE A 47 -20.92 -1.08 -4.66
CA ILE A 47 -21.11 -1.58 -3.29
C ILE A 47 -21.85 -0.57 -2.42
N SER A 48 -22.45 0.48 -2.98
CA SER A 48 -23.12 1.54 -2.20
C SER A 48 -24.24 1.02 -1.30
N SER A 49 -24.92 -0.06 -1.71
CA SER A 49 -25.97 -0.71 -0.92
C SER A 49 -25.43 -1.71 0.11
N GLU A 50 -24.15 -2.06 0.02
CA GLU A 50 -23.47 -2.98 0.91
C GLU A 50 -22.78 -2.14 2.00
N HIS A 51 -23.21 -2.23 3.26
CA HIS A 51 -22.44 -1.62 4.34
C HIS A 51 -21.01 -2.20 4.33
N GLU A 52 -19.99 -1.35 4.50
CA GLU A 52 -18.57 -1.69 4.72
C GLU A 52 -18.39 -2.51 6.01
N ASN A 53 -18.99 -3.69 6.04
CA ASN A 53 -18.86 -4.67 7.10
C ASN A 53 -18.04 -5.84 6.55
N TYR A 54 -17.20 -6.42 7.40
CA TYR A 54 -16.30 -7.51 7.02
C TYR A 54 -17.05 -8.69 6.36
N THR A 55 -18.30 -8.96 6.76
CA THR A 55 -19.13 -10.02 6.16
C THR A 55 -19.44 -9.75 4.68
N GLY A 56 -19.68 -8.50 4.30
CA GLY A 56 -19.92 -8.12 2.90
C GLY A 56 -18.67 -8.36 2.05
N VAL A 57 -17.53 -7.87 2.54
CA VAL A 57 -16.20 -8.08 1.92
C VAL A 57 -15.90 -9.57 1.76
N MET A 58 -16.16 -10.38 2.79
CA MET A 58 -15.96 -11.83 2.75
C MET A 58 -16.81 -12.50 1.67
N ASN A 59 -18.13 -12.26 1.69
CA ASN A 59 -19.06 -12.85 0.74
C ASN A 59 -18.70 -12.48 -0.70
N LYS A 60 -18.27 -11.24 -0.92
CA LYS A 60 -17.88 -10.76 -2.24
C LYS A 60 -16.59 -11.42 -2.71
N THR A 61 -15.58 -11.48 -1.83
CA THR A 61 -14.33 -12.19 -2.10
C THR A 61 -14.61 -13.64 -2.47
N GLU A 62 -15.40 -14.36 -1.66
CA GLU A 62 -15.75 -15.76 -1.92
C GLU A 62 -16.49 -15.94 -3.25
N LYS A 63 -17.42 -15.05 -3.60
CA LYS A 63 -18.07 -15.04 -4.92
C LYS A 63 -17.05 -14.86 -6.05
N MET A 64 -16.11 -13.92 -5.91
CA MET A 64 -15.07 -13.70 -6.92
C MET A 64 -14.14 -14.92 -7.06
N LEU A 65 -13.77 -15.55 -5.95
CA LEU A 65 -12.98 -16.78 -5.95
C LEU A 65 -13.74 -17.92 -6.61
N ALA A 66 -15.05 -18.05 -6.35
CA ALA A 66 -15.90 -19.07 -6.98
C ALA A 66 -16.03 -18.84 -8.49
N ASP A 67 -16.20 -17.60 -8.94
CA ASP A 67 -16.27 -17.24 -10.36
C ASP A 67 -14.98 -17.64 -11.11
N LEU A 68 -13.82 -17.37 -10.51
CA LEU A 68 -12.52 -17.69 -11.11
C LEU A 68 -12.22 -19.20 -11.06
N LYS A 69 -12.58 -19.88 -9.98
CA LYS A 69 -12.49 -21.34 -9.90
C LYS A 69 -13.37 -22.03 -10.94
N LYS A 70 -14.58 -21.52 -11.18
CA LYS A 70 -15.47 -22.02 -12.25
C LYS A 70 -14.86 -21.84 -13.63
N LYS A 71 -14.02 -20.83 -13.80
CA LYS A 71 -13.23 -20.60 -15.01
C LYS A 71 -11.90 -21.36 -15.03
N GLU A 72 -11.63 -22.24 -14.05
CA GLU A 72 -10.37 -23.01 -13.94
C GLU A 72 -9.12 -22.12 -13.87
N ILE A 73 -9.26 -20.90 -13.33
CA ILE A 73 -8.15 -19.98 -13.12
C ILE A 73 -7.57 -20.23 -11.73
N ALA A 74 -6.29 -20.59 -11.67
CA ALA A 74 -5.56 -20.72 -10.42
C ALA A 74 -5.27 -19.35 -9.81
N ILE A 75 -5.51 -19.20 -8.52
CA ILE A 75 -5.27 -17.96 -7.76
C ILE A 75 -4.17 -18.23 -6.75
N CYS A 76 -3.09 -17.47 -6.81
CA CYS A 76 -1.95 -17.63 -5.92
C CYS A 76 -1.98 -16.63 -4.77
N ALA A 77 -2.46 -15.40 -5.00
CA ALA A 77 -2.47 -14.35 -3.99
C ALA A 77 -3.65 -13.38 -4.11
N ILE A 78 -3.94 -12.70 -3.00
CA ILE A 78 -4.91 -11.61 -2.91
C ILE A 78 -4.25 -10.42 -2.19
N VAL A 79 -4.39 -9.23 -2.76
CA VAL A 79 -3.89 -7.95 -2.25
C VAL A 79 -5.07 -7.01 -2.04
N THR A 80 -5.25 -6.47 -0.83
CA THR A 80 -6.37 -5.53 -0.53
C THR A 80 -5.89 -4.36 0.28
N ASP A 81 -6.70 -3.33 0.41
CA ASP A 81 -6.47 -2.32 1.43
C ASP A 81 -6.49 -2.91 2.87
N SER A 82 -6.04 -2.09 3.82
CA SER A 82 -5.92 -2.40 5.24
C SER A 82 -7.07 -1.85 6.09
N ALA A 83 -8.13 -1.32 5.49
CA ALA A 83 -9.23 -0.77 6.25
C ALA A 83 -9.83 -1.85 7.15
N SER A 84 -10.41 -1.42 8.27
CA SER A 84 -10.79 -2.32 9.38
C SER A 84 -11.72 -3.46 8.94
N ALA A 85 -12.63 -3.19 8.00
CA ALA A 85 -13.53 -4.20 7.43
C ALA A 85 -12.76 -5.29 6.65
N TYR A 86 -11.79 -4.90 5.82
CA TYR A 86 -10.94 -5.83 5.08
C TYR A 86 -10.06 -6.62 6.05
N ALA A 87 -9.35 -5.95 6.96
CA ALA A 87 -8.52 -6.63 7.96
C ALA A 87 -9.31 -7.69 8.76
N ALA A 88 -10.53 -7.36 9.20
CA ALA A 88 -11.41 -8.28 9.91
C ALA A 88 -11.90 -9.45 9.03
N ALA A 89 -12.21 -9.19 7.75
CA ALA A 89 -12.58 -10.22 6.78
C ALA A 89 -11.43 -11.21 6.57
N TRP A 90 -10.20 -10.71 6.47
CA TRP A 90 -9.00 -11.52 6.22
C TRP A 90 -8.61 -12.41 7.38
N CYS A 91 -8.75 -11.95 8.63
CA CYS A 91 -8.55 -12.79 9.81
C CYS A 91 -9.38 -14.08 9.76
N ARG A 92 -10.55 -14.04 9.10
CA ARG A 92 -11.45 -15.20 8.96
C ARG A 92 -11.20 -15.99 7.68
N LEU A 93 -11.02 -15.32 6.54
CA LEU A 93 -10.80 -15.99 5.25
C LEU A 93 -9.49 -16.80 5.20
N ARG A 94 -8.48 -16.39 5.95
CA ARG A 94 -7.19 -17.10 6.04
C ARG A 94 -7.33 -18.53 6.59
N ILE A 95 -8.36 -18.79 7.41
CA ILE A 95 -8.61 -20.13 7.95
C ILE A 95 -9.14 -21.06 6.85
N SER A 96 -10.02 -20.55 5.99
CA SER A 96 -10.70 -21.30 4.93
C SER A 96 -9.88 -21.42 3.64
N ASN A 97 -8.95 -20.48 3.37
CA ASN A 97 -8.18 -20.41 2.12
C ASN A 97 -6.66 -20.44 2.36
N ARG A 98 -6.17 -21.48 3.06
CA ARG A 98 -4.76 -21.60 3.47
C ARG A 98 -3.74 -21.64 2.32
N SER A 99 -4.17 -21.99 1.10
CA SER A 99 -3.30 -22.09 -0.08
C SER A 99 -3.13 -20.75 -0.82
N ILE A 100 -3.86 -19.70 -0.44
CA ILE A 100 -3.77 -18.39 -1.08
C ILE A 100 -2.96 -17.44 -0.19
N ILE A 101 -1.94 -16.81 -0.78
CA ILE A 101 -1.11 -15.82 -0.10
C ILE A 101 -1.90 -14.51 0.04
N LEU A 102 -1.89 -13.92 1.24
CA LEU A 102 -2.59 -12.68 1.54
C LEU A 102 -1.60 -11.57 1.84
N ALA A 103 -1.71 -10.46 1.10
CA ALA A 103 -0.92 -9.24 1.30
C ALA A 103 -1.85 -8.04 1.53
N ILE A 104 -1.47 -7.12 2.41
CA ILE A 104 -2.31 -5.99 2.81
C ILE A 104 -1.62 -4.70 2.37
N ASN A 105 -2.23 -3.92 1.48
CA ASN A 105 -1.87 -2.55 1.16
C ASN A 105 -2.41 -1.61 2.22
N TYR A 106 -1.59 -0.69 2.76
CA TYR A 106 -2.08 0.32 3.69
C TYR A 106 -2.23 1.67 3.01
N GLU A 107 -3.42 2.27 3.15
CA GLU A 107 -3.65 3.69 2.89
C GLU A 107 -3.91 4.45 4.21
N PRO A 108 -3.37 5.67 4.38
CA PRO A 108 -3.68 6.49 5.53
C PRO A 108 -5.15 6.94 5.49
N PRO A 109 -5.83 7.06 6.64
CA PRO A 109 -7.22 7.52 6.68
C PRO A 109 -7.31 8.98 6.21
N ILE A 110 -7.96 9.22 5.07
CA ILE A 110 -8.26 10.56 4.55
C ILE A 110 -9.63 10.98 5.07
N VAL A 111 -9.67 11.91 6.03
CA VAL A 111 -10.92 12.53 6.48
C VAL A 111 -11.20 13.74 5.59
N ALA A 112 -12.00 13.54 4.54
CA ALA A 112 -12.46 14.63 3.68
C ALA A 112 -13.60 15.39 4.38
N SER A 113 -13.34 16.61 4.83
CA SER A 113 -14.39 17.52 5.31
C SER A 113 -15.01 18.28 4.12
N ARG A 114 -16.31 18.10 3.89
CA ARG A 114 -17.06 18.82 2.84
C ARG A 114 -17.19 20.30 3.19
N ARG A 115 -16.92 21.20 2.23
CA ARG A 115 -17.26 22.63 2.32
C ARG A 115 -18.69 22.87 1.81
N GLN A 116 -19.44 23.73 2.51
CA GLN A 116 -20.70 24.28 2.03
C GLN A 116 -20.45 25.32 0.93
N VAL A 117 -21.32 25.33 -0.08
CA VAL A 117 -21.29 26.25 -1.23
C VAL A 117 -22.22 27.43 -0.94
N GLY A 118 -21.75 28.68 -1.11
CA GLY A 118 -22.64 29.84 -1.06
C GLY A 118 -22.07 31.24 -0.82
N GLY A 119 -20.74 31.46 -0.86
CA GLY A 119 -20.16 32.81 -0.73
C GLY A 119 -19.01 33.04 -1.70
N GLU A 120 -18.86 34.27 -2.19
CA GLU A 120 -17.64 34.67 -2.91
C GLU A 120 -16.44 34.44 -1.98
N PRO A 121 -15.41 33.70 -2.41
CA PRO A 121 -14.27 33.39 -1.57
C PRO A 121 -13.39 34.64 -1.41
N THR A 122 -13.70 35.47 -0.42
CA THR A 122 -12.74 36.45 0.09
C THR A 122 -11.71 35.73 0.95
N LEU A 123 -10.45 35.74 0.52
CA LEU A 123 -9.32 35.29 1.33
C LEU A 123 -9.27 36.12 2.62
N LEU A 124 -9.41 35.47 3.77
CA LEU A 124 -9.26 36.09 5.08
C LEU A 124 -7.89 36.78 5.19
N HIS A 125 -7.85 37.96 5.78
CA HIS A 125 -6.63 38.76 5.91
C HIS A 125 -5.49 37.99 6.59
N GLU A 126 -5.80 37.16 7.59
CA GLU A 126 -4.84 36.27 8.26
C GLU A 126 -4.16 35.29 7.30
N ILE A 127 -4.89 34.77 6.30
CA ILE A 127 -4.33 33.88 5.27
C ILE A 127 -3.37 34.67 4.38
N PHE A 128 -3.71 35.92 4.04
CA PHE A 128 -2.85 36.80 3.27
C PHE A 128 -1.55 37.12 4.00
N GLU A 129 -1.59 37.36 5.32
CA GLU A 129 -0.40 37.58 6.13
C GLU A 129 0.51 36.35 6.17
N ILE A 130 -0.06 35.14 6.30
CA ILE A 130 0.71 33.88 6.25
C ILE A 130 1.38 33.71 4.89
N ILE A 131 0.65 33.90 3.79
CA ILE A 131 1.17 33.71 2.43
C ILE A 131 2.25 34.75 2.09
N ASN A 132 2.15 35.99 2.59
CA ASN A 132 3.19 36.99 2.36
C ASN A 132 4.43 36.81 3.25
N SER A 133 4.41 35.91 4.22
CA SER A 133 5.54 35.65 5.10
C SER A 133 6.64 34.84 4.37
N PRO A 134 7.87 35.37 4.24
CA PRO A 134 8.98 34.59 3.68
C PRO A 134 9.29 33.34 4.50
N THR A 135 9.11 33.43 5.82
CA THR A 135 9.30 32.30 6.75
C THR A 135 8.34 31.14 6.46
N PHE A 136 7.11 31.44 6.04
CA PHE A 136 6.15 30.40 5.66
C PHE A 136 6.68 29.61 4.45
N TRP A 137 7.12 30.30 3.40
CA TRP A 137 7.62 29.64 2.19
C TRP A 137 8.94 28.89 2.40
N ASN A 138 9.83 29.41 3.27
CA ASN A 138 11.03 28.67 3.67
C ASN A 138 10.66 27.35 4.35
N ARG A 139 9.70 27.36 5.29
CA ARG A 139 9.21 26.13 5.93
C ARG A 139 8.53 25.17 4.96
N ILE A 140 7.76 25.68 4.00
CA ILE A 140 7.17 24.86 2.94
C ILE A 140 8.27 24.20 2.09
N THR A 141 9.34 24.92 1.81
CA THR A 141 10.50 24.38 1.08
C THR A 141 11.17 23.26 1.87
N ASP A 142 11.40 23.45 3.18
CA ASP A 142 11.95 22.42 4.06
C ASP A 142 11.08 21.16 4.08
N ILE A 143 9.75 21.33 4.23
CA ILE A 143 8.79 20.22 4.18
C ILE A 143 8.83 19.53 2.82
N SER A 144 8.90 20.28 1.72
CA SER A 144 8.98 19.71 0.37
C SER A 144 10.23 18.85 0.19
N GLN A 145 11.38 19.27 0.74
CA GLN A 145 12.62 18.48 0.69
C GLN A 145 12.50 17.19 1.51
N ILE A 146 11.85 17.25 2.67
CA ILE A 146 11.56 16.07 3.49
C ILE A 146 10.61 15.10 2.77
N LEU A 147 9.59 15.61 2.07
CA LEU A 147 8.57 14.79 1.40
C LEU A 147 9.02 14.22 0.04
N ASP A 148 9.96 14.86 -0.66
CA ASP A 148 10.45 14.41 -1.97
C ASP A 148 10.85 12.92 -2.02
N PRO A 149 11.68 12.37 -1.11
CA PRO A 149 12.00 10.94 -1.11
C PRO A 149 10.75 10.06 -0.93
N TYR A 150 9.80 10.47 -0.09
CA TYR A 150 8.54 9.72 0.09
C TYR A 150 7.72 9.69 -1.19
N CYS A 151 7.57 10.82 -1.88
CA CYS A 151 6.86 10.89 -3.15
C CYS A 151 7.51 10.03 -4.24
N LYS A 152 8.85 10.03 -4.31
CA LYS A 152 9.60 9.17 -5.25
C LYS A 152 9.37 7.69 -4.98
N LEU A 153 9.46 7.27 -3.72
CA LEU A 153 9.21 5.89 -3.34
C LEU A 153 7.75 5.49 -3.57
N LEU A 154 6.80 6.34 -3.24
CA LEU A 154 5.38 6.12 -3.51
C LEU A 154 5.15 5.92 -5.02
N ASN A 155 5.73 6.77 -5.86
CA ASN A 155 5.67 6.63 -7.32
C ASN A 155 6.33 5.36 -7.85
N VAL A 156 7.29 4.77 -7.13
CA VAL A 156 7.86 3.47 -7.49
C VAL A 156 6.90 2.35 -7.10
N LEU A 157 6.36 2.40 -5.89
CA LEU A 157 5.49 1.36 -5.32
C LEU A 157 4.08 1.34 -5.95
N GLN A 158 3.62 2.45 -6.51
CA GLN A 158 2.33 2.55 -7.21
C GLN A 158 2.39 2.10 -8.69
N ARG A 159 3.58 1.80 -9.23
CA ARG A 159 3.69 1.31 -10.60
C ARG A 159 3.12 -0.10 -10.72
N ASP A 160 2.55 -0.39 -11.88
CA ASP A 160 2.11 -1.74 -12.26
C ASP A 160 3.23 -2.79 -12.21
N LYS A 161 4.49 -2.35 -12.37
CA LYS A 161 5.69 -3.20 -12.29
C LYS A 161 6.32 -3.23 -10.89
N ALA A 162 5.68 -2.66 -9.88
CA ALA A 162 6.20 -2.69 -8.52
C ALA A 162 6.32 -4.14 -8.03
N ARG A 163 7.45 -4.44 -7.39
CA ARG A 163 7.76 -5.76 -6.85
C ARG A 163 7.87 -5.68 -5.34
N LEU A 164 7.49 -6.77 -4.68
CA LEU A 164 7.35 -6.79 -3.23
C LEU A 164 8.64 -6.43 -2.47
N PHE A 165 9.82 -6.83 -2.99
CA PHE A 165 11.11 -6.50 -2.35
C PHE A 165 11.36 -4.98 -2.31
N GLN A 166 10.79 -4.23 -3.24
CA GLN A 166 10.97 -2.77 -3.30
C GLN A 166 10.35 -2.10 -2.08
N VAL A 167 9.39 -2.72 -1.41
CA VAL A 167 8.81 -2.17 -0.19
C VAL A 167 9.83 -2.16 0.95
N ILE A 168 10.54 -3.27 1.15
CA ILE A 168 11.62 -3.35 2.15
C ILE A 168 12.74 -2.37 1.80
N HIS A 169 13.15 -2.38 0.54
CA HIS A 169 14.21 -1.49 0.06
C HIS A 169 13.82 0.00 0.26
N SER A 170 12.55 0.35 0.02
CA SER A 170 12.02 1.70 0.26
C SER A 170 12.07 2.09 1.74
N MET A 171 11.68 1.18 2.65
CA MET A 171 11.76 1.41 4.09
C MET A 171 13.20 1.57 4.57
N GLY A 172 14.10 0.70 4.10
CA GLY A 172 15.53 0.78 4.40
C GLY A 172 16.13 2.10 3.91
N TYR A 173 15.79 2.53 2.69
CA TYR A 173 16.21 3.83 2.15
C TYR A 173 15.73 5.00 3.03
N LEU A 174 14.47 5.00 3.47
CA LEU A 174 13.94 6.07 4.33
C LEU A 174 14.70 6.16 5.66
N VAL A 175 15.06 5.03 6.26
CA VAL A 175 15.89 5.06 7.48
C VAL A 175 17.27 5.62 7.20
N GLN A 176 17.92 5.22 6.12
CA GLN A 176 19.22 5.78 5.74
C GLN A 176 19.14 7.28 5.44
N PHE A 177 18.06 7.74 4.82
CA PHE A 177 17.78 9.17 4.63
C PHE A 177 17.73 9.90 5.98
N TRP A 178 16.97 9.39 6.95
CA TRP A 178 16.85 10.03 8.27
C TRP A 178 18.10 9.93 9.13
N LEU A 179 18.87 8.84 9.05
CA LEU A 179 20.15 8.71 9.75
C LEU A 179 21.17 9.75 9.29
N ASN A 180 21.06 10.22 8.03
CA ASN A 180 21.92 11.26 7.46
C ASN A 180 21.30 12.67 7.55
N TYR A 181 20.10 12.81 8.12
CA TYR A 181 19.41 14.09 8.23
C TYR A 181 20.01 14.96 9.34
N SER A 182 20.15 16.26 9.10
CA SER A 182 20.88 17.17 10.00
C SER A 182 20.20 17.37 11.36
N ASP A 183 18.86 17.37 11.40
CA ASP A 183 18.10 17.45 12.67
C ASP A 183 17.97 16.06 13.27
N THR A 184 18.88 15.72 14.18
CA THR A 184 18.94 14.41 14.84
C THR A 184 17.76 14.16 15.78
N SER A 185 17.15 15.22 16.35
CA SER A 185 15.98 15.09 17.23
C SER A 185 14.73 14.72 16.44
N LEU A 186 14.52 15.39 15.29
CA LEU A 186 13.46 15.03 14.36
C LEU A 186 13.69 13.65 13.77
N ALA A 187 14.92 13.38 13.29
CA ALA A 187 15.27 12.09 12.68
C ALA A 187 14.98 10.91 13.61
N SER A 188 15.40 10.97 14.88
CA SER A 188 15.12 9.92 15.86
C SER A 188 13.61 9.67 16.01
N LYS A 189 12.79 10.72 16.13
CA LYS A 189 11.33 10.57 16.25
C LYS A 189 10.69 9.98 15.01
N ILE A 190 11.22 10.27 13.82
CA ILE A 190 10.69 9.72 12.57
C ILE A 190 11.12 8.27 12.39
N ILE A 191 12.37 7.92 12.73
CA ILE A 191 12.85 6.53 12.74
C ILE A 191 11.99 5.69 13.69
N ASP A 192 11.75 6.15 14.93
CA ASP A 192 10.86 5.44 15.88
C ASP A 192 9.46 5.19 15.30
N ARG A 193 8.93 6.15 14.53
CA ARG A 193 7.64 6.00 13.83
C ARG A 193 7.71 4.99 12.69
N LEU A 194 8.78 4.99 11.90
CA LEU A 194 9.00 4.02 10.83
C LEU A 194 9.14 2.61 11.42
N GLU A 195 9.87 2.43 12.53
CA GLU A 195 10.01 1.16 13.25
C GLU A 195 8.68 0.65 13.76
N LYS A 196 7.93 1.50 14.47
CA LYS A 196 6.60 1.13 14.95
C LYS A 196 5.69 0.70 13.80
N ARG A 197 5.74 1.43 12.69
CA ARG A 197 4.94 1.14 11.51
C ARG A 197 5.32 -0.19 10.86
N TRP A 198 6.62 -0.45 10.77
CA TRP A 198 7.14 -1.71 10.25
C TRP A 198 6.67 -2.90 11.12
N ASN A 199 6.80 -2.80 12.43
CA ASN A 199 6.39 -3.87 13.36
C ASN A 199 4.89 -4.23 13.25
N GLU A 200 4.04 -3.26 12.93
CA GLU A 200 2.61 -3.49 12.69
C GLU A 200 2.31 -4.18 11.35
N TRP A 201 3.19 -4.01 10.36
CA TRP A 201 2.92 -4.37 8.96
C TRP A 201 3.85 -5.48 8.43
N GLU A 202 4.87 -5.87 9.17
CA GLU A 202 5.84 -6.88 8.74
C GLU A 202 5.14 -8.20 8.37
N GLN A 203 5.49 -8.73 7.20
CA GLN A 203 5.04 -10.02 6.73
C GLN A 203 6.22 -10.85 6.27
N PRO A 204 6.26 -12.17 6.57
CA PRO A 204 7.30 -13.07 6.07
C PRO A 204 7.48 -13.03 4.55
N LEU A 205 6.41 -12.74 3.80
CA LEU A 205 6.44 -12.62 2.35
C LEU A 205 7.32 -11.46 1.87
N LEU A 206 7.31 -10.33 2.58
CA LEU A 206 8.17 -9.19 2.27
C LEU A 206 9.63 -9.62 2.39
N LEU A 207 10.01 -10.20 3.54
CA LEU A 207 11.38 -10.66 3.81
C LEU A 207 11.82 -11.72 2.79
N LEU A 208 10.93 -12.68 2.49
CA LEU A 208 11.19 -13.71 1.49
C LEU A 208 11.41 -13.09 0.10
N SER A 209 10.62 -12.10 -0.29
CA SER A 209 10.79 -11.45 -1.60
C SER A 209 12.13 -10.74 -1.75
N TYR A 210 12.65 -10.17 -0.66
CA TYR A 210 13.98 -9.56 -0.62
C TYR A 210 15.07 -10.63 -0.68
N LEU A 211 14.94 -11.68 0.13
CA LEU A 211 15.86 -12.82 0.16
C LEU A 211 15.97 -13.53 -1.20
N LEU A 212 14.88 -13.65 -1.94
CA LEU A 212 14.86 -14.28 -3.26
C LEU A 212 15.34 -13.33 -4.38
N HIS A 213 15.56 -12.05 -4.09
CA HIS A 213 16.04 -11.11 -5.09
C HIS A 213 17.48 -11.47 -5.50
N PRO A 214 17.78 -11.62 -6.81
CA PRO A 214 19.06 -12.13 -7.28
C PRO A 214 20.26 -11.22 -6.92
N GLU A 215 20.02 -9.93 -6.72
CA GLU A 215 21.06 -8.95 -6.36
C GLU A 215 21.26 -8.84 -4.85
N TYR A 216 20.22 -8.99 -4.02
CA TYR A 216 20.32 -8.74 -2.57
C TYR A 216 20.56 -10.02 -1.75
N ARG A 217 19.92 -11.13 -2.15
CA ARG A 217 20.06 -12.48 -1.57
C ARG A 217 20.29 -12.52 -0.05
N MET A 218 21.34 -13.22 0.39
CA MET A 218 21.72 -13.43 1.79
C MET A 218 22.75 -12.40 2.28
N GLU A 219 23.12 -11.40 1.46
CA GLU A 219 24.20 -10.46 1.83
C GLU A 219 23.91 -9.74 3.14
N GLN A 220 22.62 -9.56 3.45
CA GLN A 220 22.13 -8.91 4.66
C GLN A 220 21.63 -9.87 5.74
N PHE A 221 21.48 -11.16 5.42
CA PHE A 221 21.10 -12.21 6.37
C PHE A 221 22.33 -12.98 6.87
N ASN A 222 23.48 -12.30 6.94
CA ASN A 222 24.76 -12.92 7.25
C ASN A 222 24.90 -13.19 8.76
N LYS A 223 25.51 -14.34 9.11
CA LYS A 223 25.55 -14.89 10.49
C LYS A 223 26.26 -14.02 11.54
N SER A 224 26.93 -12.95 11.13
CA SER A 224 27.60 -12.01 12.02
C SER A 224 26.67 -10.95 12.62
N VAL A 225 25.45 -10.82 12.10
CA VAL A 225 24.44 -9.87 12.60
C VAL A 225 23.51 -10.64 13.56
N SER A 226 23.62 -10.36 14.86
CA SER A 226 22.84 -11.06 15.90
C SER A 226 21.35 -10.73 15.87
N ASN A 227 20.99 -9.58 15.31
CA ASN A 227 19.62 -9.11 15.08
C ASN A 227 19.57 -8.34 13.77
N ILE A 228 18.97 -8.91 12.73
CA ILE A 228 18.77 -8.23 11.45
C ILE A 228 17.79 -7.07 11.68
N ASN A 229 18.31 -5.85 11.60
CA ASN A 229 17.49 -4.62 11.60
C ASN A 229 17.40 -4.11 10.16
N TYR A 230 16.24 -3.61 9.79
CA TYR A 230 15.94 -3.15 8.43
C TYR A 230 16.73 -1.92 7.98
N SER A 231 17.43 -1.25 8.90
CA SER A 231 18.48 -0.28 8.57
C SER A 231 19.57 -0.87 7.65
N GLU A 232 19.69 -2.19 7.58
CA GLU A 232 20.63 -2.88 6.69
C GLU A 232 20.11 -2.95 5.23
N PHE A 233 18.79 -2.95 5.00
CA PHE A 233 18.13 -3.19 3.70
C PHE A 233 18.14 -2.01 2.70
N GLY A 234 18.76 -0.88 3.06
CA GLY A 234 18.78 0.35 2.27
C GLY A 234 20.09 0.69 1.56
N LYS A 235 20.98 -0.28 1.35
CA LYS A 235 22.25 -0.08 0.63
C LYS A 235 22.12 -0.31 -0.87
#